data_AF-A0A661NKN2-F1
#
_entry.id   AF-A0A661NKN2-F1
#
_cell.length_a   1.000
_cell.length_b   1.000
_cell.length_c   1.000
_cell.angle_alpha   90.00
_cell.angle_beta   90.00
_cell.angle_gamma   90.00
#
_symmetry.space_group_name_H-M   'P 1'
#
loop_
_entity.id
_entity.type
_entity.pdbx_description
1 polymer ?
#
loop_
_entity_poly.entity_id
_entity_poly.type
_entity_poly.pdbx_seq_one_letter_code
_entity_poly.pdbx_strand_id
1 'polypeptide(L)'
;MGILLATCLATPLLLSSPAFAGPKEDAAAFKSNADTAFDARRFAEALEGYEKALELHRDARLHYNIAQALAALERHPEALISYQAFIAEAPAGTLDEAQQATLFALLEELKGKIARIEVTCDVPGARILVRGDTVGTTPLSDLVVVNAGQAKIEAIAEGYKPFEATVPLTGGATKVVVVALERVDFRGMVAVASNVAGA
;
A
#
# COMPACT_ATOMS: atom_id res chain seq x y z
N MET A 1 -85.55 3.03 -0.79
CA MET A 1 -84.55 3.70 -1.64
C MET A 1 -83.73 4.61 -0.75
N GLY A 2 -82.56 4.17 -0.31
CA GLY A 2 -81.67 4.94 0.56
C GLY A 2 -80.26 4.37 0.42
N ILE A 3 -79.37 5.14 -0.22
CA ILE A 3 -78.01 4.74 -0.61
C ILE A 3 -77.06 5.13 0.53
N LEU A 4 -76.29 4.18 1.05
CA LEU A 4 -75.19 4.43 1.97
C LEU A 4 -73.96 4.91 1.18
N LEU A 5 -73.45 6.10 1.52
CA LEU A 5 -72.19 6.64 1.04
C LEU A 5 -71.04 6.13 1.95
N ALA A 6 -70.11 5.36 1.38
CA ALA A 6 -68.87 4.97 2.05
C ALA A 6 -67.77 5.99 1.72
N THR A 7 -67.31 6.73 2.73
CA THR A 7 -66.20 7.68 2.61
C THR A 7 -64.86 6.96 2.84
N CYS A 8 -64.11 6.72 1.77
CA CYS A 8 -62.73 6.26 1.83
C CYS A 8 -61.82 7.40 2.33
N LEU A 9 -61.26 7.25 3.52
CA LEU A 9 -60.18 8.10 4.03
C LEU A 9 -58.85 7.59 3.45
N ALA A 10 -58.36 8.21 2.39
CA ALA A 10 -57.04 7.92 1.83
C ALA A 10 -55.98 8.64 2.66
N THR A 11 -55.28 7.92 3.54
CA THR A 11 -54.08 8.41 4.22
C THR A 11 -52.92 8.50 3.22
N PRO A 12 -52.28 9.67 3.05
CA PRO A 12 -51.12 9.78 2.18
C PRO A 12 -49.95 9.05 2.83
N LEU A 13 -49.51 7.97 2.19
CA LEU A 13 -48.28 7.26 2.52
C LEU A 13 -47.10 8.18 2.15
N LEU A 14 -46.47 8.80 3.15
CA LEU A 14 -45.20 9.50 2.99
C LEU A 14 -44.14 8.47 2.59
N LEU A 15 -43.89 8.35 1.29
CA LEU A 15 -42.73 7.65 0.75
C LEU A 15 -41.49 8.44 1.16
N SER A 16 -40.87 8.03 2.28
CA SER A 16 -39.53 8.47 2.63
C SER A 16 -38.59 7.95 1.54
N SER A 17 -38.20 8.82 0.62
CA SER A 17 -37.19 8.45 -0.39
C SER A 17 -35.89 8.08 0.33
N PRO A 18 -35.14 7.08 -0.13
CA PRO A 18 -33.80 6.85 0.41
C PRO A 18 -33.00 8.13 0.17
N ALA A 19 -32.57 8.78 1.25
CA ALA A 19 -31.65 9.90 1.16
C ALA A 19 -30.37 9.36 0.52
N PHE A 20 -30.16 9.66 -0.76
CA PHE A 20 -28.91 9.34 -1.43
C PHE A 20 -27.87 10.26 -0.79
N ALA A 21 -27.07 9.70 0.12
CA ALA A 21 -25.92 10.38 0.69
C ALA A 21 -25.00 10.80 -0.47
N GLY A 22 -24.49 12.03 -0.44
CA GLY A 22 -23.54 12.50 -1.43
C GLY A 22 -22.14 11.92 -1.17
N PRO A 23 -21.21 12.04 -2.13
CA PRO A 23 -19.84 11.51 -1.98
C PRO A 23 -19.11 11.98 -0.71
N LYS A 24 -19.45 13.18 -0.21
CA LYS A 24 -18.90 13.73 1.04
C LYS A 24 -19.48 13.05 2.28
N GLU A 25 -20.78 12.78 2.31
CA GLU A 25 -21.40 12.01 3.40
C GLU A 25 -20.90 10.56 3.42
N ASP A 26 -20.71 9.96 2.24
CA ASP A 26 -20.12 8.62 2.11
C ASP A 26 -18.67 8.61 2.61
N ALA A 27 -17.85 9.60 2.25
CA ALA A 27 -16.49 9.74 2.77
C ALA A 27 -16.46 9.85 4.30
N ALA A 28 -17.39 10.61 4.89
CA ALA A 28 -17.50 10.73 6.35
C ALA A 28 -17.87 9.41 7.03
N ALA A 29 -18.74 8.61 6.41
CA ALA A 29 -19.10 7.28 6.91
C ALA A 29 -17.90 6.32 6.87
N PHE A 30 -17.16 6.28 5.75
CA PHE A 30 -15.93 5.50 5.65
C PHE A 30 -14.89 5.91 6.70
N LYS A 31 -14.68 7.22 6.88
CA LYS A 31 -13.79 7.74 7.94
C LYS A 31 -14.24 7.30 9.33
N SER A 32 -15.54 7.43 9.66
CA SER A 32 -16.05 7.06 10.98
C SER A 32 -15.90 5.57 11.28
N ASN A 33 -16.12 4.72 10.28
CA ASN A 33 -15.91 3.27 10.40
C ASN A 33 -14.41 2.96 10.57
N ALA A 34 -13.55 3.66 9.84
CA ALA A 34 -12.09 3.55 9.96
C ALA A 34 -11.59 4.00 11.34
N ASP A 35 -12.11 5.11 11.88
CA ASP A 35 -11.81 5.57 13.25
C ASP A 35 -12.17 4.46 14.26
N THR A 36 -13.36 3.85 14.13
CA THR A 36 -13.81 2.73 14.98
C THR A 36 -12.91 1.49 14.83
N ALA A 37 -12.48 1.17 13.61
CA ALA A 37 -11.55 0.07 13.36
C ALA A 37 -10.16 0.36 13.97
N PHE A 38 -9.70 1.60 13.87
CA PHE A 38 -8.42 2.05 14.43
C PHE A 38 -8.40 1.94 15.96
N ASP A 39 -9.45 2.43 16.63
CA ASP A 39 -9.62 2.31 18.08
C ASP A 39 -9.69 0.85 18.54
N ALA A 40 -10.28 -0.01 17.70
CA ALA A 40 -10.29 -1.46 17.90
C ALA A 40 -8.97 -2.17 17.53
N ARG A 41 -7.91 -1.42 17.19
CA ARG A 41 -6.59 -1.90 16.73
C ARG A 41 -6.63 -2.76 15.46
N ARG A 42 -7.72 -2.68 14.68
CA ARG A 42 -7.86 -3.30 13.36
C ARG A 42 -7.27 -2.38 12.29
N PHE A 43 -5.95 -2.18 12.35
CA PHE A 43 -5.28 -1.12 11.59
C PHE A 43 -5.35 -1.31 10.07
N ALA A 44 -5.35 -2.55 9.56
CA ALA A 44 -5.50 -2.82 8.12
C ALA A 44 -6.88 -2.39 7.61
N GLU A 45 -7.94 -2.71 8.36
CA GLU A 45 -9.31 -2.28 8.03
C GLU A 45 -9.47 -0.76 8.15
N ALA A 46 -8.85 -0.15 9.16
CA ALA A 46 -8.82 1.30 9.29
C ALA A 46 -8.15 1.97 8.09
N LEU A 47 -7.00 1.44 7.65
CA LEU A 47 -6.28 1.93 6.49
C LEU A 47 -7.17 1.91 5.24
N GLU A 48 -7.79 0.77 4.93
CA GLU A 48 -8.71 0.65 3.78
C GLU A 48 -9.87 1.66 3.86
N GLY A 49 -10.44 1.87 5.05
CA GLY A 49 -11.52 2.81 5.24
C GLY A 49 -11.08 4.27 5.06
N TYR A 50 -9.89 4.65 5.54
CA TYR A 50 -9.34 5.99 5.31
C TYR A 50 -8.98 6.22 3.84
N GLU A 51 -8.43 5.23 3.14
CA GLU A 51 -8.13 5.31 1.71
C GLU A 51 -9.41 5.51 0.89
N LYS A 52 -10.46 4.74 1.15
CA LYS A 52 -11.78 4.93 0.53
C LYS A 52 -12.38 6.30 0.82
N ALA A 53 -12.25 6.80 2.06
CA ALA A 53 -12.70 8.14 2.40
C ALA A 53 -11.95 9.21 1.58
N LEU A 54 -10.64 9.04 1.38
CA LEU A 54 -9.80 9.97 0.63
C LEU A 54 -10.13 9.97 -0.88
N GLU A 55 -10.44 8.80 -1.44
CA GLU A 55 -10.89 8.65 -2.83
C GLU A 55 -12.21 9.41 -3.09
N LEU A 56 -13.13 9.37 -2.12
CA LEU A 56 -14.44 10.02 -2.22
C LEU A 56 -14.38 11.52 -1.95
N HIS A 57 -13.53 11.94 -1.01
CA HIS A 57 -13.35 13.35 -0.67
C HIS A 57 -11.92 13.65 -0.26
N ARG A 58 -11.25 14.51 -1.03
CA ARG A 58 -9.90 14.96 -0.71
C ARG A 58 -9.91 15.84 0.54
N ASP A 59 -9.38 15.30 1.63
CA ASP A 59 -9.12 15.99 2.89
C ASP A 59 -7.71 15.65 3.36
N ALA A 60 -6.86 16.67 3.53
CA ALA A 60 -5.49 16.50 3.99
C ALA A 60 -5.39 15.72 5.31
N ARG A 61 -6.38 15.86 6.21
CA ARG A 61 -6.40 15.17 7.51
C ARG A 61 -6.46 13.65 7.38
N LEU A 62 -7.01 13.13 6.27
CA LEU A 62 -7.03 11.69 6.02
C LEU A 62 -5.61 11.15 5.81
N HIS A 63 -4.69 11.93 5.24
CA HIS A 63 -3.29 11.52 5.13
C HIS A 63 -2.63 11.31 6.50
N TYR A 64 -2.98 12.11 7.51
CA TYR A 64 -2.49 11.90 8.89
C TYR A 64 -3.02 10.59 9.48
N ASN A 65 -4.31 10.29 9.28
CA ASN A 65 -4.92 9.04 9.76
C ASN A 65 -4.37 7.80 9.05
N ILE A 66 -4.19 7.87 7.72
CA ILE A 66 -3.53 6.84 6.91
C ILE A 66 -2.11 6.60 7.43
N ALA A 67 -1.35 7.66 7.69
CA ALA A 67 0.01 7.56 8.20
C ALA A 67 0.08 6.89 9.58
N GLN A 68 -0.86 7.19 10.49
CA GLN A 68 -0.96 6.51 11.79
C GLN A 68 -1.28 5.02 11.64
N ALA A 69 -2.23 4.67 10.77
CA ALA A 69 -2.58 3.27 10.51
C ALA A 69 -1.39 2.50 9.91
N LEU A 70 -0.69 3.09 8.95
CA LEU A 70 0.53 2.53 8.35
C LEU A 70 1.65 2.36 9.38
N ALA A 71 1.88 3.36 10.24
CA ALA A 71 2.89 3.26 11.29
C ALA A 71 2.57 2.13 12.29
N ALA A 72 1.29 1.95 12.64
CA ALA A 72 0.83 0.87 13.51
C ALA A 72 0.94 -0.53 12.86
N LEU A 73 0.93 -0.60 11.52
CA LEU A 73 1.20 -1.79 10.72
C LEU A 73 2.70 -1.99 10.42
N GLU A 74 3.57 -1.17 11.02
CA GLU A 74 5.01 -1.12 10.73
C GLU A 74 5.35 -0.83 9.26
N ARG A 75 4.43 -0.27 8.48
CA ARG A 75 4.66 0.18 7.10
C ARG A 75 5.26 1.58 7.09
N HIS A 76 6.48 1.70 7.64
CA HIS A 76 7.12 2.97 7.93
C HIS A 76 7.41 3.85 6.70
N PRO A 77 7.86 3.31 5.53
CA PRO A 77 8.04 4.11 4.32
C PRO A 77 6.75 4.79 3.88
N GLU A 78 5.65 4.05 3.80
CA GLU A 78 4.36 4.59 3.38
C GLU A 78 3.78 5.56 4.41
N ALA A 79 3.99 5.29 5.70
CA ALA A 79 3.62 6.21 6.78
C ALA A 79 4.33 7.56 6.65
N LEU A 80 5.65 7.54 6.37
CA LEU A 80 6.44 8.75 6.18
C LEU A 80 5.92 9.58 4.99
N ILE A 81 5.60 8.92 3.87
CA ILE A 81 5.03 9.57 2.68
C ILE A 81 3.68 10.21 3.02
N SER A 82 2.83 9.51 3.75
CA SER A 82 1.49 10.02 4.10
C SER A 82 1.55 11.19 5.08
N TYR A 83 2.45 11.17 6.08
CA TYR A 83 2.68 12.35 6.92
C TYR A 83 3.24 13.55 6.13
N GLN A 84 4.12 13.32 5.16
CA GLN A 84 4.62 14.38 4.28
C GLN A 84 3.50 14.98 3.42
N ALA A 85 2.60 14.14 2.90
CA ALA A 85 1.40 14.61 2.17
C ALA A 85 0.49 15.46 3.07
N PHE A 86 0.26 15.03 4.32
CA PHE A 86 -0.48 15.83 5.28
C PHE A 86 0.15 17.21 5.50
N ILE A 87 1.46 17.29 5.74
CA ILE A 87 2.16 18.57 5.95
C ILE A 87 2.08 19.46 4.70
N ALA A 88 2.16 18.88 3.51
CA ALA A 88 2.10 19.62 2.26
C ALA A 88 0.70 20.19 1.95
N GLU A 89 -0.36 19.50 2.35
CA GLU A 89 -1.74 19.83 1.97
C GLU A 89 -2.57 20.47 3.10
N ALA A 90 -2.15 20.32 4.37
CA ALA A 90 -2.91 20.81 5.51
C ALA A 90 -3.04 22.35 5.49
N PRO A 91 -4.25 22.91 5.65
CA PRO A 91 -4.43 24.35 5.79
C PRO A 91 -3.64 24.91 6.98
N ALA A 92 -3.17 26.16 6.86
CA ALA A 92 -2.52 26.86 7.96
C ALA A 92 -3.42 26.89 9.21
N GLY A 93 -2.83 26.60 10.37
CA GLY A 93 -3.56 26.50 11.64
C GLY A 93 -4.23 25.14 11.90
N THR A 94 -4.07 24.15 11.00
CA THR A 94 -4.53 22.76 11.29
C THR A 94 -3.75 22.14 12.46
N LEU A 95 -2.47 22.45 12.57
CA LEU A 95 -1.61 22.04 13.68
C LEU A 95 -1.10 23.26 14.43
N ASP A 96 -1.12 23.21 15.75
CA ASP A 96 -0.38 24.16 16.60
C ASP A 96 1.13 23.84 16.60
N GLU A 97 1.93 24.73 17.21
CA GLU A 97 3.40 24.60 17.24
C GLU A 97 3.86 23.32 17.96
N ALA A 98 3.16 22.92 19.03
CA ALA A 98 3.50 21.72 19.80
C ALA A 98 3.21 20.44 19.00
N GLN A 99 2.08 20.41 18.30
CA GLN A 99 1.69 19.33 17.39
C GLN A 99 2.66 19.23 16.21
N GLN A 100 3.09 20.35 15.64
CA GLN A 100 4.11 20.37 14.59
C GLN A 100 5.44 19.79 15.09
N ALA A 101 5.93 20.25 16.24
CA ALA A 101 7.17 19.75 16.83
C ALA A 101 7.11 18.23 17.08
N THR A 102 5.98 17.75 17.61
CA THR A 102 5.74 16.31 17.85
C THR A 102 5.75 15.52 16.54
N LEU A 103 5.08 16.03 15.51
CA LEU A 103 5.05 15.38 14.20
C LEU A 103 6.45 15.34 13.57
N PHE A 104 7.22 16.42 13.62
CA PHE A 104 8.58 16.43 13.07
C PHE A 104 9.51 15.45 13.80
N ALA A 105 9.41 15.36 15.13
CA ALA A 105 10.15 14.36 15.90
C ALA A 105 9.79 12.92 15.48
N LEU A 106 8.49 12.66 15.27
CA LEU A 106 8.01 11.37 14.76
C LEU A 106 8.56 11.07 13.36
N LEU A 107 8.66 12.06 12.46
CA LEU A 107 9.22 11.85 11.13
C LEU A 107 10.72 11.51 11.19
N GLU A 108 11.48 12.12 12.09
CA GLU A 108 12.89 11.76 12.29
C GLU A 108 13.02 10.34 12.85
N GLU A 109 12.14 9.93 13.77
CA GLU A 109 12.08 8.55 14.25
C GLU A 109 11.78 7.56 13.11
N LEU A 110 10.77 7.85 12.28
CA LEU A 110 10.42 7.02 11.13
C LEU A 110 11.55 6.96 10.10
N LYS A 111 12.24 8.07 9.84
CA LYS A 111 13.44 8.10 8.98
C LYS A 111 14.54 7.17 9.50
N GLY A 112 14.69 7.07 10.82
CA GLY A 112 15.60 6.12 11.47
C GLY A 112 15.13 4.65 11.38
N LYS A 113 13.87 4.39 11.06
CA LYS A 113 13.31 3.03 10.91
C LYS A 113 13.21 2.56 9.45
N ILE A 114 13.53 3.43 8.50
CA ILE A 114 13.57 3.09 7.07
C ILE A 114 15.01 3.05 6.55
N ALA A 115 15.23 2.30 5.49
CA ALA A 115 16.49 2.24 4.77
C ALA A 115 16.21 2.35 3.27
N ARG A 116 17.21 2.81 2.52
CA ARG A 116 17.14 2.87 1.05
C ARG A 116 17.97 1.75 0.47
N ILE A 117 17.46 1.07 -0.54
CA ILE A 117 18.17 0.04 -1.27
C ILE A 117 18.31 0.47 -2.72
N GLU A 118 19.54 0.39 -3.21
CA GLU A 118 19.85 0.45 -4.63
C GLU A 118 20.14 -0.97 -5.11
N VAL A 119 19.23 -1.55 -5.89
CA VAL A 119 19.39 -2.90 -6.42
C VAL A 119 19.89 -2.82 -7.85
N THR A 120 21.10 -3.31 -8.09
CA THR A 120 21.71 -3.40 -9.42
C THR A 120 21.69 -4.84 -9.88
N CYS A 121 21.07 -5.12 -11.02
CA CYS A 121 21.05 -6.44 -11.64
C CYS A 121 21.44 -6.33 -13.11
N ASP A 122 22.27 -7.27 -13.56
CA ASP A 122 22.75 -7.39 -14.93
C ASP A 122 21.72 -7.99 -15.89
N VAL A 123 20.72 -8.70 -15.36
CA VAL A 123 19.64 -9.29 -16.16
C VAL A 123 18.44 -8.33 -16.21
N PRO A 124 18.03 -7.85 -17.40
CA PRO A 124 16.82 -7.04 -17.54
C PRO A 124 15.56 -7.89 -17.38
N GLY A 125 14.50 -7.29 -16.83
CA GLY A 125 13.21 -7.96 -16.61
C GLY A 125 13.19 -8.93 -15.43
N ALA A 126 14.24 -8.97 -14.61
CA ALA A 126 14.24 -9.74 -13.37
C ALA A 126 13.29 -9.09 -12.36
N ARG A 127 12.38 -9.88 -11.79
CA ARG A 127 11.50 -9.44 -10.70
C ARG A 127 12.30 -9.42 -9.41
N ILE A 128 12.32 -8.28 -8.74
CA ILE A 128 12.97 -8.10 -7.44
C ILE A 128 11.91 -8.13 -6.36
N LEU A 129 12.14 -8.95 -5.34
CA LEU A 129 11.32 -9.02 -4.15
C LEU A 129 12.16 -8.65 -2.94
N VAL A 130 11.57 -7.90 -2.02
CA VAL A 130 12.19 -7.56 -0.73
C VAL A 130 11.23 -8.00 0.36
N ARG A 131 11.68 -8.93 1.22
CA ARG A 131 10.85 -9.57 2.26
C ARG A 131 9.58 -10.24 1.70
N GLY A 132 9.63 -10.72 0.46
CA GLY A 132 8.50 -11.34 -0.24
C GLY A 132 7.61 -10.36 -1.00
N ASP A 133 7.74 -9.04 -0.78
CA ASP A 133 6.99 -8.03 -1.51
C ASP A 133 7.69 -7.67 -2.82
N THR A 134 6.95 -7.68 -3.94
CA THR A 134 7.51 -7.32 -5.25
C THR A 134 7.72 -5.81 -5.34
N VAL A 135 8.97 -5.38 -5.40
CA VAL A 135 9.33 -3.96 -5.45
C VAL A 135 9.42 -3.42 -6.88
N GLY A 136 9.63 -4.30 -7.87
CA GLY A 136 9.66 -3.93 -9.27
C GLY A 136 10.43 -4.92 -10.16
N THR A 137 10.70 -4.49 -11.39
CA THR A 137 11.47 -5.23 -12.38
C THR A 137 12.72 -4.47 -12.81
N THR A 138 13.82 -5.18 -13.02
CA THR A 138 15.11 -4.56 -13.38
C THR A 138 15.12 -4.04 -14.83
N PRO A 139 15.82 -2.93 -15.11
CA PRO A 139 16.48 -2.05 -14.15
C PRO A 139 15.47 -1.20 -13.36
N LEU A 140 15.69 -1.05 -12.06
CA LEU A 140 14.88 -0.17 -11.22
C LEU A 140 15.32 1.28 -11.46
N SER A 141 14.36 2.17 -11.73
CA SER A 141 14.64 3.59 -11.98
C SER A 141 14.87 4.40 -10.70
N ASP A 142 14.28 3.95 -9.59
CA ASP A 142 14.25 4.67 -8.33
C ASP A 142 14.83 3.83 -7.18
N LEU A 143 15.32 4.52 -6.14
CA LEU A 143 15.74 3.89 -4.90
C LEU A 143 14.52 3.29 -4.19
N VAL A 144 14.63 2.02 -3.81
CA VAL A 144 13.57 1.33 -3.08
C VAL A 144 13.70 1.68 -1.60
N VAL A 145 12.66 2.28 -1.02
CA VAL A 145 12.62 2.58 0.42
C VAL A 145 11.87 1.46 1.12
N VAL A 146 12.51 0.83 2.11
CA VAL A 146 11.93 -0.27 2.88
C VAL A 146 12.19 -0.10 4.37
N ASN A 147 11.55 -0.93 5.19
CA ASN A 147 11.87 -1.02 6.62
C ASN A 147 13.31 -1.44 6.86
N ALA A 148 13.96 -0.76 7.81
CA ALA A 148 15.26 -1.14 8.34
C ALA A 148 15.20 -2.52 9.02
N GLY A 149 16.38 -3.10 9.25
CA GLY A 149 16.55 -4.44 9.80
C GLY A 149 16.96 -5.46 8.73
N GLN A 150 16.80 -6.74 9.05
CA GLN A 150 17.17 -7.84 8.15
C GLN A 150 16.16 -7.96 7.02
N ALA A 151 16.61 -7.78 5.78
CA ALA A 151 15.77 -7.96 4.61
C ALA A 151 16.28 -9.11 3.75
N LYS A 152 15.40 -10.07 3.44
CA LYS A 152 15.63 -11.06 2.39
C LYS A 152 15.37 -10.37 1.05
N ILE A 153 16.36 -10.37 0.17
CA ILE A 153 16.26 -9.85 -1.19
C ILE A 153 16.30 -11.04 -2.13
N GLU A 154 15.32 -11.10 -3.02
CA GLU A 154 15.15 -12.18 -3.97
C GLU A 154 15.07 -11.60 -5.37
N ALA A 155 15.72 -12.27 -6.33
CA ALA A 155 15.60 -11.90 -7.73
C ALA A 155 15.25 -13.13 -8.58
N ILE A 156 14.21 -12.98 -9.39
CA ILE A 156 13.65 -14.06 -10.18
C ILE A 156 13.60 -13.61 -11.64
N ALA A 157 14.28 -14.34 -12.52
CA ALA A 157 14.23 -14.15 -13.96
C ALA A 157 14.02 -15.50 -14.67
N GLU A 158 13.36 -15.46 -15.82
CA GLU A 158 13.11 -16.66 -16.62
C GLU A 158 14.41 -17.25 -17.17
N GLY A 159 14.64 -18.55 -16.97
CA GLY A 159 15.86 -19.22 -17.39
C GLY A 159 17.08 -18.99 -16.48
N TYR A 160 16.88 -18.37 -15.31
CA TYR A 160 17.92 -18.17 -14.28
C TYR A 160 17.53 -18.85 -12.97
N LYS A 161 18.54 -19.21 -12.16
CA LYS A 161 18.30 -19.66 -10.80
C LYS A 161 17.84 -18.47 -9.95
N PRO A 162 16.84 -18.63 -9.07
CA PRO A 162 16.47 -17.60 -8.11
C PRO A 162 17.69 -17.19 -7.28
N PHE A 163 17.96 -15.89 -7.23
CA PHE A 163 18.94 -15.33 -6.31
C PHE A 163 18.27 -15.04 -4.98
N GLU A 164 18.92 -15.38 -3.87
CA GLU A 164 18.48 -15.02 -2.52
C GLU A 164 19.65 -14.51 -1.70
N ALA A 165 19.50 -13.36 -1.05
CA ALA A 165 20.49 -12.82 -0.12
C ALA A 165 19.82 -12.12 1.06
N THR A 166 20.36 -12.30 2.26
CA THR A 166 19.94 -11.56 3.45
C THR A 166 20.89 -10.39 3.68
N VAL A 167 20.36 -9.17 3.65
CA VAL A 167 21.14 -7.94 3.78
C VAL A 167 20.69 -7.17 5.02
N PRO A 168 21.61 -6.79 5.93
CA PRO A 168 21.29 -5.90 7.03
C PRO A 168 21.09 -4.48 6.49
N LEU A 169 19.91 -3.92 6.70
CA LEU A 169 19.56 -2.56 6.32
C LEU A 169 19.60 -1.65 7.55
N THR A 170 20.54 -0.73 7.57
CA THR A 170 20.66 0.25 8.65
C THR A 170 19.70 1.41 8.42
N GLY A 171 18.99 1.80 9.48
CA GLY A 171 18.11 2.96 9.49
C GLY A 171 18.78 4.24 8.98
N GLY A 172 18.10 4.98 8.12
CA GLY A 172 18.58 6.22 7.49
C GLY A 172 19.66 6.03 6.42
N ALA A 173 20.23 4.84 6.27
CA ALA A 173 21.32 4.58 5.32
C ALA A 173 20.81 4.10 3.96
N THR A 174 21.67 4.27 2.95
CA THR A 174 21.50 3.65 1.63
C THR A 174 22.42 2.45 1.52
N LYS A 175 21.88 1.32 1.06
CA LYS A 175 22.62 0.07 0.85
C LYS A 175 22.55 -0.32 -0.62
N VAL A 176 23.70 -0.47 -1.24
CA VAL A 176 23.81 -1.03 -2.60
C VAL A 176 23.83 -2.55 -2.51
N VAL A 177 22.99 -3.19 -3.32
CA VAL A 177 22.88 -4.65 -3.42
C VAL A 177 23.06 -5.05 -4.87
N VAL A 178 24.17 -5.74 -5.13
CA VAL A 178 24.49 -6.26 -6.45
C VAL A 178 23.92 -7.67 -6.56
N VAL A 179 23.00 -7.85 -7.50
CA VAL A 179 22.35 -9.12 -7.82
C VAL A 179 22.95 -9.63 -9.12
N ALA A 180 23.64 -10.77 -9.04
CA ALA A 180 24.15 -11.49 -10.21
C ALA A 180 23.40 -12.82 -10.33
N LEU A 181 22.68 -13.01 -11.44
CA LEU A 181 21.87 -14.19 -11.67
C LEU A 181 22.62 -15.23 -12.50
N GLU A 182 22.58 -16.50 -12.07
CA GLU A 182 23.17 -17.61 -12.81
C GLU A 182 22.15 -18.20 -13.80
N ARG A 183 22.52 -18.30 -15.08
CA ARG A 183 21.68 -18.99 -16.08
C ARG A 183 21.55 -20.47 -15.76
N VAL A 184 20.35 -21.00 -15.94
CA VAL A 184 20.09 -22.43 -15.93
C VAL A 184 20.37 -22.96 -17.34
N ASP A 185 21.58 -23.44 -17.56
CA ASP A 185 21.93 -24.12 -18.82
C ASP A 185 21.21 -25.48 -18.89
N PHE A 186 20.11 -25.54 -19.63
CA PHE A 186 19.47 -26.79 -19.98
C PHE A 186 20.31 -27.52 -21.04
N ARG A 187 21.36 -28.24 -20.62
CA ARG A 187 22.03 -29.22 -21.49
C ARG A 187 21.21 -30.50 -21.53
N GLY A 188 20.09 -30.48 -22.26
CA GLY A 188 19.38 -31.70 -22.64
C GLY A 188 20.05 -32.34 -23.84
N MET A 189 20.61 -33.54 -23.69
CA MET A 189 21.03 -34.35 -24.83
C MET A 189 19.78 -34.88 -25.52
N VAL A 190 19.42 -34.32 -26.68
CA VAL A 190 18.37 -34.90 -27.52
C VAL A 190 18.97 -36.12 -28.22
N ALA A 191 18.75 -37.30 -27.67
CA ALA A 191 19.06 -38.54 -28.36
C ALA A 191 17.98 -38.79 -29.42
N VAL A 192 18.25 -38.40 -30.68
CA VAL A 192 17.43 -38.81 -31.81
C VAL A 192 17.84 -40.23 -32.18
N ALA A 193 17.15 -41.21 -31.60
CA ALA A 193 17.22 -42.59 -32.08
C ALA A 193 16.29 -42.72 -33.30
N SER A 194 16.84 -42.62 -34.51
CA SER A 194 16.13 -43.04 -35.72
C SER A 194 16.11 -44.56 -35.78
N ASN A 195 14.94 -45.17 -35.96
CA ASN A 195 14.77 -46.60 -36.17
C ASN A 195 14.80 -46.99 -37.66
N VAL A 196 15.16 -46.07 -38.56
CA VAL A 196 15.28 -46.34 -39.99
C VAL A 196 16.72 -46.73 -40.31
N ALA A 197 16.93 -48.01 -40.65
CA ALA A 197 18.19 -48.49 -41.19
C ALA A 197 18.34 -48.01 -42.66
N GLY A 198 19.27 -47.09 -42.92
CA GLY A 198 19.77 -46.78 -44.27
C GLY A 198 19.18 -45.54 -44.95
N ALA A 199 19.40 -44.35 -44.39
CA ALA A 199 19.29 -43.07 -45.12
C ALA A 199 20.68 -42.52 -45.42
#